data_AF-A0A0M4NIS2-F1
#
_entry.id   AF-A0A0M4NIS2-F1
#
_cell.length_a   1.000
_cell.length_b   1.000
_cell.length_c   1.000
_cell.angle_alpha   90.00
_cell.angle_beta   90.00
_cell.angle_gamma   90.00
#
_symmetry.space_group_name_H-M   'P 1'
#
loop_
_entity.id
_entity.type
_entity.pdbx_description
1 polymer ?
#
loop_
_entity_poly.entity_id
_entity_poly.type
_entity_poly.pdbx_seq_one_letter_code
_entity_poly.pdbx_strand_id
1 'polypeptide(L)'
;MSCKNAMLKKIPIFILLLSFYVGASPLSDGALRLIQIGSEIGSKDVVLRGQSLLLKGAFDLNDFDAMYEASKQLRQGNELMGYAPQEREANQILIKLVRRSYDAALYEYALYLLDGGHGFIKNEFLALNLFEESFKVHGNAKSAMMAAIIRNESLVPGTKKLQRIDELILFAILNKVAGAQAYQATYIEKDYLSDLTPKNWRHWIESQSL
;
A
#
# COMPACT_ATOMS: atom_id res chain seq x y z
N MET A 1 -43.27 25.06 -35.75
CA MET A 1 -44.01 23.85 -35.37
C MET A 1 -43.12 22.65 -35.63
N SER A 2 -42.81 21.87 -34.58
CA SER A 2 -42.20 20.51 -34.57
C SER A 2 -40.79 20.32 -35.16
N CYS A 3 -39.70 20.17 -34.38
CA CYS A 3 -39.24 19.02 -33.55
C CYS A 3 -38.32 18.02 -34.28
N LYS A 4 -37.18 17.72 -33.60
CA LYS A 4 -36.45 16.43 -33.50
C LYS A 4 -35.61 16.01 -34.73
N ASN A 5 -34.42 15.43 -34.59
CA ASN A 5 -33.69 14.92 -33.42
C ASN A 5 -32.20 14.81 -33.78
N ALA A 6 -31.36 15.14 -32.80
CA ALA A 6 -29.97 14.75 -32.75
C ALA A 6 -29.85 13.22 -32.68
N MET A 7 -28.88 12.65 -33.40
CA MET A 7 -28.31 11.35 -33.04
C MET A 7 -26.80 11.52 -32.84
N LEU A 8 -26.41 11.82 -31.61
CA LEU A 8 -25.07 11.49 -31.13
C LEU A 8 -24.90 9.97 -31.26
N LYS A 9 -23.98 9.55 -32.11
CA LYS A 9 -23.49 8.17 -32.16
C LYS A 9 -22.84 7.87 -30.81
N LYS A 10 -23.53 7.08 -29.97
CA LYS A 10 -22.96 6.52 -28.74
C LYS A 10 -21.91 5.49 -29.15
N ILE A 11 -20.63 5.84 -28.99
CA ILE A 11 -19.53 4.89 -29.04
C ILE A 11 -19.50 4.20 -27.67
N PRO A 12 -19.74 2.89 -27.56
CA PRO A 12 -19.51 2.18 -26.32
C PRO A 12 -18.00 2.05 -26.14
N ILE A 13 -17.43 2.83 -25.21
CA ILE A 13 -16.06 2.62 -24.72
C ILE A 13 -16.11 1.34 -23.88
N PHE A 14 -15.67 0.24 -24.46
CA PHE A 14 -15.39 -0.98 -23.71
C PHE A 14 -14.14 -0.71 -22.87
N ILE A 15 -14.33 -0.33 -21.60
CA ILE A 15 -13.23 -0.35 -20.62
C ILE A 15 -12.94 -1.83 -20.37
N LEU A 16 -11.88 -2.35 -20.97
CA LEU A 16 -11.30 -3.62 -20.56
C LEU A 16 -10.77 -3.45 -19.14
N LEU A 17 -11.58 -3.83 -18.15
CA LEU A 17 -11.10 -4.10 -16.80
C LEU A 17 -10.25 -5.37 -16.87
N LEU A 18 -8.99 -5.23 -17.27
CA LEU A 18 -7.97 -6.21 -16.95
C LEU A 18 -7.80 -6.14 -15.44
N SER A 19 -8.54 -6.98 -14.71
CA SER A 19 -8.20 -7.33 -13.34
C SER A 19 -6.85 -8.04 -13.41
N PHE A 20 -5.77 -7.28 -13.35
CA PHE A 20 -4.47 -7.81 -12.98
C PHE A 20 -4.65 -8.36 -11.57
N TYR A 21 -4.86 -9.66 -11.45
CA TYR A 21 -4.61 -10.35 -10.21
C TYR A 21 -3.13 -10.11 -9.90
N VAL A 22 -2.85 -9.13 -9.04
CA VAL A 22 -1.56 -8.97 -8.38
C VAL A 22 -1.48 -10.13 -7.38
N GLY A 23 -1.29 -11.34 -7.91
CA GLY A 23 -0.99 -12.51 -7.11
C GLY A 23 0.47 -12.42 -6.72
N ALA A 24 0.76 -12.58 -5.43
CA ALA A 24 2.13 -12.78 -4.98
C ALA A 24 2.77 -13.92 -5.78
N SER A 25 4.06 -13.79 -6.07
CA SER A 25 4.86 -14.82 -6.72
C SER A 25 4.60 -16.19 -6.06
N PRO A 26 4.31 -17.25 -6.85
CA PRO A 26 4.08 -18.58 -6.29
C PRO A 26 5.25 -19.07 -5.43
N LEU A 27 6.47 -18.58 -5.71
CA LEU A 27 7.67 -18.91 -4.96
C LEU A 27 7.67 -18.24 -3.59
N SER A 28 7.36 -16.95 -3.50
CA SER A 28 7.30 -16.23 -2.23
C SER A 28 6.13 -16.72 -1.37
N ASP A 29 4.96 -16.99 -1.97
CA ASP A 29 3.82 -17.61 -1.27
C ASP A 29 4.17 -19.00 -0.72
N GLY A 30 4.80 -19.87 -1.52
CA GLY A 30 5.26 -21.18 -1.06
C GLY A 30 6.29 -21.09 0.07
N ALA A 31 7.23 -20.14 -0.02
CA ALA A 31 8.23 -19.89 1.02
C ALA A 31 7.59 -19.43 2.33
N LEU A 32 6.65 -18.47 2.27
CA LEU A 32 5.95 -17.96 3.43
C LEU A 32 5.11 -19.04 4.12
N ARG A 33 4.42 -19.90 3.36
CA ARG A 33 3.67 -21.04 3.93
C ARG A 33 4.57 -22.00 4.69
N LEU A 34 5.76 -22.30 4.17
CA LEU A 34 6.73 -23.12 4.89
C LEU A 34 7.18 -22.44 6.19
N ILE A 35 7.48 -21.14 6.15
CA ILE A 35 7.85 -20.38 7.35
C ILE A 35 6.72 -20.43 8.39
N GLN A 36 5.47 -20.21 7.97
CA GLN A 36 4.30 -20.24 8.83
C GLN A 36 4.10 -21.63 9.45
N ILE A 37 4.01 -22.68 8.63
CA ILE A 37 3.82 -24.07 9.10
C ILE A 37 4.96 -24.46 10.05
N GLY A 38 6.20 -24.17 9.67
CA GLY A 38 7.38 -24.45 10.50
C GLY A 38 7.31 -23.76 11.86
N SER A 39 6.79 -22.53 11.90
CA SER A 39 6.60 -21.79 13.14
C SER A 39 5.48 -22.37 14.00
N GLU A 40 4.35 -22.73 13.38
CA GLU A 40 3.20 -23.35 14.05
C GLU A 40 3.52 -24.71 14.68
N ILE A 41 4.35 -25.53 14.02
CA ILE A 41 4.76 -26.85 14.53
C ILE A 41 6.07 -26.80 15.34
N GLY A 42 6.68 -25.63 15.52
CA GLY A 42 7.96 -25.46 16.22
C GLY A 42 9.17 -26.10 15.52
N SER A 43 9.12 -26.30 14.21
CA SER A 43 10.19 -26.93 13.42
C SER A 43 11.12 -25.90 12.78
N LYS A 44 12.32 -25.76 13.36
CA LYS A 44 13.39 -24.91 12.82
C LYS A 44 13.81 -25.30 11.40
N ASP A 45 13.83 -26.59 11.08
CA ASP A 45 14.22 -27.07 9.74
C ASP A 45 13.23 -26.61 8.66
N VAL A 46 11.93 -26.68 8.96
CA VAL A 46 10.90 -26.24 8.02
C VAL A 46 10.95 -24.73 7.81
N VAL A 47 11.15 -23.95 8.89
CA VAL A 47 11.36 -22.50 8.79
C VAL A 47 12.60 -22.17 7.95
N LEU A 48 13.72 -22.85 8.18
CA LEU A 48 14.95 -22.64 7.42
C LEU A 48 14.77 -22.93 5.92
N ARG A 49 14.03 -23.97 5.56
CA ARG A 49 13.71 -24.26 4.14
C ARG A 49 12.89 -23.16 3.51
N GLY A 50 11.88 -22.66 4.22
CA GLY A 50 11.08 -21.53 3.77
C GLY A 50 11.91 -20.26 3.61
N GLN A 51 12.75 -19.92 4.59
CA GLN A 51 13.67 -18.78 4.52
C GLN A 51 14.68 -18.91 3.36
N SER A 52 15.26 -20.09 3.17
CA SER A 52 16.19 -20.35 2.07
C SER A 52 15.51 -20.17 0.71
N LEU A 53 14.28 -20.66 0.55
CA LEU A 53 13.50 -20.48 -0.67
C LEU A 53 13.19 -18.99 -0.90
N LEU A 54 12.83 -18.26 0.15
CA LEU A 54 12.54 -16.84 0.08
C LEU A 54 13.78 -16.03 -0.34
N LEU A 55 14.94 -16.29 0.26
CA LEU A 55 16.20 -15.62 -0.07
C LEU A 55 16.65 -15.94 -1.50
N LYS A 56 16.47 -17.18 -1.95
CA LYS A 56 16.73 -17.58 -3.34
C LYS A 56 15.85 -16.79 -4.31
N GLY A 57 14.56 -16.66 -4.03
CA GLY A 57 13.66 -15.80 -4.81
C GLY A 57 14.16 -14.36 -4.87
N ALA A 58 14.43 -13.80 -3.69
CA ALA A 58 14.79 -12.41 -3.53
C ALA A 58 16.09 -12.03 -4.26
N PHE A 59 17.15 -12.84 -4.13
CA PHE A 59 18.49 -12.45 -4.55
C PHE A 59 19.02 -13.18 -5.78
N ASP A 60 18.59 -14.42 -6.02
CA ASP A 60 19.04 -15.18 -7.18
C ASP A 60 18.09 -14.99 -8.37
N LEU A 61 16.79 -14.88 -8.10
CA LEU A 61 15.76 -14.74 -9.15
C LEU A 61 15.28 -13.30 -9.32
N ASN A 62 15.76 -12.37 -8.50
CA ASN A 62 15.35 -10.96 -8.49
C ASN A 62 13.81 -10.80 -8.44
N ASP A 63 13.17 -11.66 -7.65
CA ASP A 63 11.73 -11.64 -7.39
C ASP A 63 11.42 -10.55 -6.35
N PHE A 64 10.78 -9.47 -6.79
CA PHE A 64 10.48 -8.33 -5.94
C PHE A 64 9.50 -8.66 -4.82
N ASP A 65 8.59 -9.61 -5.02
CA ASP A 65 7.66 -10.06 -3.97
C ASP A 65 8.45 -10.81 -2.89
N ALA A 66 9.39 -11.67 -3.30
CA ALA A 66 10.27 -12.37 -2.37
C ALA A 66 11.21 -11.40 -1.62
N MET A 67 11.76 -10.40 -2.29
CA MET A 67 12.56 -9.35 -1.64
C MET A 67 11.74 -8.56 -0.62
N TYR A 68 10.52 -8.20 -0.97
CA TYR A 68 9.61 -7.47 -0.10
C TYR A 68 9.27 -8.27 1.14
N GLU A 69 8.90 -9.54 0.98
CA GLU A 69 8.59 -10.42 2.11
C GLU A 69 9.82 -10.75 2.96
N ALA A 70 11.00 -10.89 2.35
CA ALA A 70 12.26 -11.03 3.09
C ALA A 70 12.52 -9.78 3.97
N SER A 71 12.21 -8.58 3.48
CA SER A 71 12.35 -7.35 4.27
C SER A 71 11.45 -7.35 5.51
N LYS A 72 10.21 -7.85 5.38
CA LYS A 72 9.26 -7.97 6.51
C LYS A 72 9.73 -9.00 7.53
N GLN A 73 10.22 -10.15 7.07
CA GLN A 73 10.80 -11.19 7.94
C GLN A 73 12.01 -10.65 8.72
N LEU A 74 12.92 -9.92 8.07
CA LEU A 74 14.06 -9.29 8.74
C LEU A 74 13.62 -8.28 9.81
N ARG A 75 12.60 -7.47 9.50
CA ARG A 75 12.08 -6.47 10.45
C ARG A 75 11.46 -7.12 11.68
N GLN A 76 10.76 -8.24 11.52
CA GLN A 76 10.12 -8.95 12.63
C GLN A 76 11.12 -9.79 13.43
N GLY A 77 12.20 -10.24 12.80
CA GLY A 77 13.04 -11.29 13.37
C GLY A 77 12.32 -12.63 13.37
N ASN A 78 12.87 -13.61 14.08
CA ASN A 78 12.26 -14.92 14.24
C ASN A 78 12.68 -15.53 15.57
N GLU A 79 11.75 -15.56 16.54
CA GLU A 79 12.01 -16.07 17.89
C GLU A 79 12.38 -17.55 17.90
N LEU A 80 11.70 -18.38 17.11
CA LEU A 80 11.97 -19.82 17.00
C LEU A 80 13.43 -20.07 16.56
N MET A 81 13.94 -19.24 15.65
CA MET A 81 15.31 -19.29 15.15
C MET A 81 16.32 -18.53 16.02
N GLY A 82 15.86 -17.75 17.00
CA GLY A 82 16.72 -16.87 17.80
C GLY A 82 17.26 -15.67 17.02
N TYR A 83 16.61 -15.29 15.92
CA TYR A 83 17.01 -14.13 15.12
C TYR A 83 16.34 -12.88 15.66
N ALA A 84 17.15 -11.93 16.13
CA ALA A 84 16.66 -10.62 16.51
C ALA A 84 16.16 -9.83 15.28
N PRO A 85 15.21 -8.89 15.46
CA PRO A 85 14.85 -7.89 14.47
C PRO A 85 16.07 -7.17 13.87
N GLN A 86 16.13 -7.12 12.54
CA GLN A 86 17.16 -6.46 11.74
C GLN A 86 16.54 -5.31 10.92
N GLU A 87 16.12 -4.27 11.65
CA GLU A 87 15.35 -3.15 11.09
C GLU A 87 16.12 -2.36 10.03
N ARG A 88 17.43 -2.18 10.20
CA ARG A 88 18.26 -1.42 9.25
C ARG A 88 18.35 -2.13 7.91
N GLU A 89 18.58 -3.44 7.93
CA GLU A 89 18.68 -4.30 6.74
C GLU A 89 17.33 -4.36 6.02
N ALA A 90 16.23 -4.50 6.77
CA ALA A 90 14.87 -4.43 6.23
C ALA A 90 14.62 -3.09 5.50
N ASN A 91 15.00 -1.97 6.12
CA ASN A 91 14.85 -0.64 5.52
C ASN A 91 15.64 -0.50 4.22
N GLN A 92 16.85 -1.05 4.14
CA GLN A 92 17.66 -1.02 2.92
C GLN A 92 17.00 -1.77 1.77
N ILE A 93 16.39 -2.92 2.03
CA ILE A 93 15.67 -3.70 1.01
C ILE A 93 14.43 -2.92 0.56
N LEU A 94 13.64 -2.38 1.51
CA LEU A 94 12.46 -1.59 1.19
C LEU A 94 12.79 -0.39 0.30
N ILE A 95 13.85 0.38 0.62
CA ILE A 95 14.30 1.50 -0.19
C ILE A 95 14.75 1.05 -1.60
N LYS A 96 15.41 -0.11 -1.71
CA LYS A 96 15.79 -0.66 -3.03
C LYS A 96 14.55 -0.94 -3.89
N LEU A 97 13.49 -1.48 -3.29
CA LEU A 97 12.23 -1.77 -3.98
C LEU A 97 11.47 -0.49 -4.38
N VAL A 98 11.46 0.52 -3.50
CA VAL A 98 10.92 1.86 -3.80
C VAL A 98 11.60 2.47 -5.04
N ARG A 99 12.94 2.36 -5.13
CA ARG A 99 13.70 2.85 -6.30
C ARG A 99 13.38 2.10 -7.60
N ARG A 100 12.76 0.93 -7.50
CA ARG A 100 12.27 0.14 -8.65
C ARG A 100 10.78 0.40 -8.93
N SER A 101 10.16 1.37 -8.24
CA SER A 101 8.73 1.64 -8.31
C SER A 101 7.89 0.39 -8.02
N TYR A 102 8.33 -0.47 -7.08
CA TYR A 102 7.57 -1.64 -6.69
C TYR A 102 6.41 -1.24 -5.76
N ASP A 103 5.17 -1.50 -6.18
CA ASP A 103 3.96 -0.89 -5.61
C ASP A 103 3.81 -1.09 -4.10
N ALA A 104 3.93 -2.33 -3.61
CA ALA A 104 3.78 -2.62 -2.19
C ALA A 104 4.83 -1.88 -1.34
N ALA A 105 6.06 -1.75 -1.85
CA ALA A 105 7.11 -1.00 -1.19
C ALA A 105 6.87 0.51 -1.22
N LEU A 106 6.34 1.07 -2.32
CA LEU A 106 5.93 2.48 -2.39
C LEU A 106 4.91 2.78 -1.30
N TYR A 107 3.87 1.96 -1.18
CA TYR A 107 2.81 2.13 -0.19
C TYR A 107 3.33 2.00 1.25
N GLU A 108 4.06 0.92 1.57
CA GLU A 108 4.55 0.68 2.93
C GLU A 108 5.58 1.74 3.34
N TYR A 109 6.49 2.12 2.44
CA TYR A 109 7.47 3.17 2.73
C TYR A 109 6.81 4.53 2.95
N ALA A 110 5.82 4.89 2.14
CA ALA A 110 5.06 6.12 2.32
C ALA A 110 4.37 6.17 3.69
N LEU A 111 3.83 5.05 4.18
CA LEU A 111 3.25 4.96 5.51
C LEU A 111 4.28 5.16 6.63
N TYR A 112 5.47 4.58 6.51
CA TYR A 112 6.53 4.83 7.49
C TYR A 112 6.97 6.29 7.54
N LEU A 113 7.05 6.95 6.37
CA LEU A 113 7.34 8.37 6.29
C LEU A 113 6.20 9.23 6.85
N LEU A 114 4.95 8.81 6.71
CA LEU A 114 3.80 9.56 7.23
C LEU A 114 3.76 9.55 8.76
N ASP A 115 4.12 8.43 9.38
CA ASP A 115 4.14 8.29 10.85
C ASP A 115 5.42 8.84 11.48
N GLY A 116 6.58 8.65 10.83
CA GLY A 116 7.88 8.85 11.47
C GLY A 116 8.18 7.76 12.50
N GLY A 117 8.80 6.66 12.06
CA GLY A 117 9.13 5.52 12.90
C GLY A 117 9.90 4.45 12.15
N HIS A 118 10.26 3.36 12.83
CA HIS A 118 10.97 2.23 12.23
C HIS A 118 12.29 2.59 11.52
N GLY A 119 13.03 3.54 12.08
CA GLY A 119 14.26 4.07 11.48
C GLY A 119 14.04 5.07 10.35
N PHE A 120 12.81 5.51 10.09
CA PHE A 120 12.48 6.55 9.11
C PHE A 120 12.05 7.85 9.78
N ILE A 121 12.50 8.97 9.20
CA ILE A 121 12.13 10.31 9.65
C ILE A 121 10.81 10.70 8.99
N LYS A 122 9.91 11.30 9.77
CA LYS A 122 8.62 11.77 9.27
C LYS A 122 8.80 12.74 8.09
N ASN A 123 8.10 12.49 6.99
CA ASN A 123 8.13 13.31 5.78
C ASN A 123 6.84 13.14 4.96
N GLU A 124 5.86 13.97 5.26
CA GLU A 124 4.53 13.95 4.65
C GLU A 124 4.56 14.33 3.17
N PHE A 125 5.47 15.22 2.76
CA PHE A 125 5.63 15.61 1.36
C PHE A 125 6.11 14.43 0.49
N LEU A 126 7.14 13.72 0.95
CA LEU A 126 7.63 12.53 0.25
C LEU A 126 6.60 11.40 0.29
N ALA A 127 5.93 11.20 1.43
CA ALA A 127 4.85 10.22 1.55
C ALA A 127 3.72 10.49 0.51
N LEU A 128 3.26 11.73 0.40
CA LEU A 128 2.25 12.12 -0.60
C LEU A 128 2.71 11.79 -2.02
N ASN A 129 3.95 12.11 -2.37
CA ASN A 129 4.48 11.83 -3.70
C ASN A 129 4.54 10.33 -4.01
N LEU A 130 4.92 9.51 -3.04
CA LEU A 130 4.98 8.05 -3.20
C LEU A 130 3.58 7.42 -3.31
N PHE A 131 2.60 7.89 -2.53
CA PHE A 131 1.21 7.45 -2.70
C PHE A 131 0.65 7.85 -4.07
N GLU A 132 0.94 9.07 -4.53
CA GLU A 132 0.54 9.53 -5.85
C GLU A 132 1.23 8.76 -6.98
N GLU A 133 2.50 8.40 -6.83
CA GLU A 133 3.22 7.52 -7.77
C GLU A 133 2.56 6.14 -7.82
N SER A 134 2.37 5.51 -6.66
CA SER A 134 1.73 4.19 -6.55
C SER A 134 0.33 4.17 -7.17
N PHE A 135 -0.47 5.22 -6.94
CA PHE A 135 -1.76 5.38 -7.61
C PHE A 135 -1.63 5.54 -9.13
N LYS A 136 -0.75 6.42 -9.61
CA LYS A 136 -0.64 6.73 -11.05
C LYS A 136 -0.05 5.60 -11.88
N VAL A 137 0.94 4.90 -11.33
CA VAL A 137 1.68 3.86 -12.04
C VAL A 137 0.97 2.51 -11.92
N HIS A 138 0.46 2.18 -10.73
CA HIS A 138 -0.05 0.83 -10.41
C HIS A 138 -1.56 0.78 -10.17
N GLY A 139 -2.25 1.92 -10.18
CA GLY A 139 -3.68 1.97 -9.86
C GLY A 139 -3.98 1.59 -8.41
N ASN A 140 -3.04 1.77 -7.49
CA ASN A 140 -3.21 1.36 -6.10
C ASN A 140 -4.28 2.21 -5.40
N ALA A 141 -5.42 1.59 -5.11
CA ALA A 141 -6.57 2.26 -4.50
C ALA A 141 -6.33 2.67 -3.04
N LYS A 142 -5.53 1.91 -2.27
CA LYS A 142 -5.17 2.28 -0.89
C LYS A 142 -4.28 3.53 -0.91
N SER A 143 -3.35 3.61 -1.84
CA SER A 143 -2.54 4.81 -2.07
C SER A 143 -3.39 6.00 -2.47
N ALA A 144 -4.41 5.80 -3.32
CA ALA A 144 -5.35 6.85 -3.68
C ALA A 144 -6.09 7.41 -2.45
N MET A 145 -6.62 6.54 -1.59
CA MET A 145 -7.27 6.96 -0.34
C MET A 145 -6.31 7.78 0.54
N MET A 146 -5.07 7.31 0.72
CA MET A 146 -4.10 8.03 1.55
C MET A 146 -3.70 9.38 0.96
N ALA A 147 -3.51 9.46 -0.36
CA ALA A 147 -3.25 10.74 -1.03
C ALA A 147 -4.43 11.72 -0.88
N ALA A 148 -5.67 11.23 -0.94
CA ALA A 148 -6.87 12.05 -0.70
C ALA A 148 -6.88 12.61 0.73
N ILE A 149 -6.64 11.76 1.73
CA ILE A 149 -6.60 12.13 3.15
C ILE A 149 -5.52 13.19 3.41
N ILE A 150 -4.28 12.94 2.98
CA ILE A 150 -3.15 13.86 3.19
C ILE A 150 -3.45 15.25 2.61
N ARG A 151 -4.08 15.30 1.43
CA ARG A 151 -4.48 16.54 0.76
C ARG A 151 -5.65 17.24 1.47
N ASN A 152 -6.65 16.49 1.92
CA ASN A 152 -7.84 17.05 2.56
C ASN A 152 -7.53 17.62 3.94
N GLU A 153 -6.80 16.86 4.76
CA GLU A 153 -6.32 17.26 6.09
C GLU A 153 -5.15 18.26 6.02
N SER A 154 -4.73 18.66 4.80
CA SER A 154 -3.68 19.67 4.57
C SER A 154 -2.34 19.37 5.27
N LEU A 155 -2.00 18.09 5.46
CA LEU A 155 -0.74 17.69 6.09
C LEU A 155 0.48 18.16 5.28
N VAL A 156 0.29 18.42 3.99
CA VAL A 156 1.25 19.08 3.11
C VAL A 156 0.64 20.40 2.62
N PRO A 157 1.01 21.56 3.22
CA PRO A 157 0.44 22.85 2.86
C PRO A 157 0.54 23.16 1.35
N GLY A 158 -0.50 23.80 0.81
CA GLY A 158 -0.56 24.19 -0.60
C GLY A 158 -0.90 23.07 -1.59
N THR A 159 -1.16 21.84 -1.11
CA THR A 159 -1.50 20.69 -1.97
C THR A 159 -2.99 20.36 -2.02
N LYS A 160 -3.83 21.04 -1.22
CA LYS A 160 -5.28 20.85 -1.18
C LYS A 160 -5.92 21.32 -2.49
N LYS A 161 -6.48 20.37 -3.25
CA LYS A 161 -7.20 20.61 -4.51
C LYS A 161 -8.45 19.73 -4.51
N LEU A 162 -9.63 20.32 -4.34
CA LEU A 162 -10.90 19.60 -4.15
C LEU A 162 -11.15 18.57 -5.25
N GLN A 163 -11.03 18.97 -6.52
CA GLN A 163 -11.20 18.05 -7.66
C GLN A 163 -10.28 16.82 -7.61
N ARG A 164 -9.03 16.99 -7.15
CA ARG A 164 -8.08 15.88 -7.02
C ARG A 164 -8.42 14.99 -5.83
N ILE A 165 -8.87 15.58 -4.73
CA ILE A 165 -9.34 14.82 -3.56
C ILE A 165 -10.55 13.96 -3.95
N ASP A 166 -11.52 14.54 -4.65
CA ASP A 166 -12.73 13.85 -5.11
C ASP A 166 -12.39 12.68 -6.07
N GLU A 167 -11.47 12.90 -7.01
CA GLU A 167 -11.00 11.85 -7.92
C GLU A 167 -10.38 10.67 -7.16
N LEU A 168 -9.46 10.96 -6.24
CA LEU A 168 -8.72 9.96 -5.48
C LEU A 168 -9.65 9.17 -4.54
N ILE A 169 -10.55 9.85 -3.82
CA ILE A 169 -11.45 9.19 -2.88
C ILE A 169 -12.53 8.38 -3.62
N LEU A 170 -13.05 8.89 -4.74
CA LEU A 170 -14.00 8.14 -5.57
C LEU A 170 -13.35 6.87 -6.12
N PHE A 171 -12.10 6.95 -6.60
CA PHE A 171 -11.37 5.77 -7.05
C PHE A 171 -11.22 4.73 -5.93
N ALA A 172 -10.87 5.16 -4.72
CA ALA A 172 -10.77 4.27 -3.56
C ALA A 172 -12.12 3.61 -3.21
N ILE A 173 -13.22 4.36 -3.25
CA ILE A 173 -14.57 3.84 -2.99
C ILE A 173 -14.99 2.81 -4.04
N LEU A 174 -14.79 3.11 -5.33
CA LEU A 174 -15.12 2.19 -6.42
C LEU A 174 -14.32 0.88 -6.34
N ASN A 175 -13.10 0.93 -5.81
CA ASN A 175 -12.26 -0.23 -5.55
C ASN A 175 -12.47 -0.84 -4.15
N LYS A 176 -13.51 -0.42 -3.42
CA LYS A 176 -13.91 -0.97 -2.12
C LYS A 176 -12.81 -0.93 -1.05
N VAL A 177 -11.99 0.13 -1.05
CA VAL A 177 -11.02 0.34 0.03
C VAL A 177 -11.77 0.60 1.33
N ALA A 178 -11.44 -0.16 2.36
CA ALA A 178 -12.06 -0.06 3.67
C ALA A 178 -11.88 1.37 4.25
N GLY A 179 -12.93 1.90 4.86
CA GLY A 179 -12.96 3.27 5.40
C GLY A 179 -13.11 4.41 4.38
N ALA A 180 -12.94 4.19 3.07
CA ALA A 180 -12.96 5.27 2.08
C ALA A 180 -14.32 6.01 2.03
N GLN A 181 -15.43 5.26 2.03
CA GLN A 181 -16.77 5.85 1.99
C GLN A 181 -17.10 6.58 3.30
N ALA A 182 -16.72 6.00 4.44
CA ALA A 182 -16.89 6.65 5.75
C ALA A 182 -16.07 7.94 5.86
N TYR A 183 -14.85 7.92 5.33
CA TYR A 183 -13.98 9.09 5.28
C TYR A 183 -14.61 10.21 4.43
N GLN A 184 -15.10 9.90 3.22
CA GLN A 184 -15.77 10.89 2.36
C GLN A 184 -16.97 11.53 3.06
N ALA A 185 -17.89 10.70 3.58
CA ALA A 185 -19.11 11.17 4.22
C ALA A 185 -18.87 12.00 5.49
N THR A 186 -17.73 11.78 6.17
CA THR A 186 -17.41 12.44 7.44
C THR A 186 -16.54 13.68 7.24
N TYR A 187 -15.50 13.58 6.42
CA TYR A 187 -14.42 14.59 6.35
C TYR A 187 -14.39 15.40 5.06
N ILE A 188 -15.14 14.99 4.02
CA ILE A 188 -15.21 15.72 2.74
C ILE A 188 -16.58 16.37 2.57
N GLU A 189 -17.67 15.62 2.70
CA GLU A 189 -19.02 16.12 2.42
C GLU A 189 -19.58 17.04 3.51
N LYS A 190 -19.19 16.80 4.77
CA LYS A 190 -19.76 17.48 5.94
C LYS A 190 -18.97 18.69 6.42
N ASP A 191 -17.95 19.13 5.67
CA ASP A 191 -17.06 20.27 5.96
C ASP A 191 -16.85 20.46 7.47
N TYR A 192 -16.17 19.47 8.06
CA TYR A 192 -16.27 19.11 9.47
C TYR A 192 -15.66 20.18 10.43
N LEU A 193 -15.92 20.07 11.75
CA LEU A 193 -15.45 20.99 12.81
C LEU A 193 -14.08 20.68 13.50
N SER A 194 -13.55 19.45 13.45
CA SER A 194 -12.28 18.97 14.04
C SER A 194 -11.38 18.05 13.15
N ASP A 195 -10.12 18.44 12.92
CA ASP A 195 -9.17 17.74 12.03
C ASP A 195 -8.95 16.26 12.35
N LEU A 196 -8.82 15.42 11.31
CA LEU A 196 -8.40 14.03 11.49
C LEU A 196 -6.91 14.00 11.84
N THR A 197 -6.62 13.83 13.13
CA THR A 197 -5.26 13.88 13.68
C THR A 197 -4.93 12.59 14.46
N PRO A 198 -4.89 11.42 13.79
CA PRO A 198 -4.53 10.18 14.46
C PRO A 198 -3.08 10.25 14.95
N LYS A 199 -2.82 9.63 16.11
CA LYS A 199 -1.46 9.49 16.64
C LYS A 199 -0.55 8.68 15.71
N ASN A 200 -1.14 7.76 14.95
CA ASN A 200 -0.46 6.89 14.00
C ASN A 200 -1.43 6.55 12.86
N TRP A 201 -1.03 6.87 11.63
CA TRP A 201 -1.84 6.66 10.43
C TRP A 201 -1.97 5.19 10.08
N ARG A 202 -0.92 4.38 10.23
CA ARG A 202 -1.00 2.94 9.97
C ARG A 202 -2.07 2.26 10.82
N HIS A 203 -2.07 2.53 12.12
CA HIS A 203 -3.10 2.00 13.02
C HIS A 203 -4.51 2.53 12.72
N TRP A 204 -4.63 3.80 12.32
CA TRP A 204 -5.93 4.34 11.92
C TRP A 204 -6.47 3.63 10.67
N ILE A 205 -5.63 3.34 9.67
CA ILE A 205 -6.02 2.61 8.45
C ILE A 205 -6.42 1.17 8.80
N GLU A 206 -5.64 0.49 9.64
CA GLU A 206 -5.95 -0.86 10.10
C GLU A 206 -7.32 -0.93 10.79
N SER A 207 -7.67 0.07 11.61
CA SER A 207 -8.96 0.11 12.29
C SER A 207 -10.15 0.37 11.36
N GLN A 208 -9.91 0.87 10.13
CA GLN A 208 -10.97 1.00 9.13
C GLN A 208 -11.29 -0.32 8.42
N SER A 209 -10.41 -1.32 8.55
CA SER A 209 -10.55 -2.64 7.92
C SER A 209 -11.31 -3.66 8.80
N LEU A 210 -11.75 -3.22 9.99
CA LEU A 210 -12.56 -3.97 10.96
C LEU A 210 -14.05 -3.62 10.79
#